data_AF-R6VUA1-F1
#
_entry.id   AF-R6VUA1-F1
#
_cell.length_a   1.000
_cell.length_b   1.000
_cell.length_c   1.000
_cell.angle_alpha   90.00
_cell.angle_beta   90.00
_cell.angle_gamma   90.00
#
_symmetry.space_group_name_H-M   'P 1'
#
loop_
_entity.id
_entity.type
_entity.pdbx_description
1 polymer ?
#
loop_
_entity_poly.entity_id
_entity_poly.type
_entity_poly.pdbx_seq_one_letter_code
_entity_poly.pdbx_strand_id
1 'polypeptide(L)'
;MQQKVQEPILPPVDRALLRAELTPERKVRDTQRAGNEIYIFAAAECPALMREVGRLRELAFRGAGGGTGKEIDIDREDLAEDGYYQLIVWDPAAEEIVGGYRFIVCTSEYPQHLSTEHYFRFSDRFRRKYLPRTIELGRSFVQPSYQARGNSKSIYALDNLWDGLGALIVLNPRIKYLFGKVTMYTTYKAVARNALIWFLRRYFPDRDHLVEGIHPLKLDLDDPYYEELFSGETYMENYRILIQKIREFNENIPPLINAYMNLSPTMRVFDTVMNPDFGGVEETGILVTIRDIYPEKRMRYTRWQGWRANLKHRREEFSERLREHLGRITRKRNS
;
A
#
# COMPACT_ATOMS: atom_id res chain seq x y z
N MET A 1 28.28 -7.47 7.27
CA MET A 1 27.32 -7.54 6.16
C MET A 1 28.05 -7.16 4.88
N GLN A 2 28.14 -8.07 3.91
CA GLN A 2 28.56 -7.67 2.56
C GLN A 2 27.50 -6.70 2.03
N GLN A 3 27.88 -5.45 1.73
CA GLN A 3 27.02 -4.57 0.96
C GLN A 3 26.76 -5.25 -0.38
N LYS A 4 25.52 -5.69 -0.63
CA LYS A 4 25.11 -6.12 -1.97
C LYS A 4 25.40 -4.95 -2.92
N VAL A 5 26.18 -5.22 -3.97
CA VAL A 5 26.46 -4.24 -5.02
C VAL A 5 25.11 -3.83 -5.62
N GLN A 6 24.80 -2.53 -5.59
CA GLN A 6 23.57 -2.02 -6.16
C GLN A 6 23.75 -1.79 -7.66
N GLU A 7 22.78 -2.29 -8.44
CA GLU A 7 22.73 -2.03 -9.88
C GLU A 7 22.31 -0.57 -10.13
N PRO A 8 22.83 0.10 -11.17
CA PRO A 8 22.34 1.39 -11.60
C PRO A 8 20.84 1.33 -11.89
N ILE A 9 20.07 2.29 -11.38
CA ILE A 9 18.63 2.38 -11.69
C ILE A 9 18.48 2.71 -13.17
N LEU A 10 17.52 2.05 -13.84
CA LEU A 10 17.23 2.31 -15.26
C LEU A 10 16.98 3.80 -15.53
N PRO A 11 17.29 4.29 -16.75
CA PRO A 11 16.91 5.63 -17.17
C PRO A 11 15.38 5.77 -17.28
N PRO A 12 14.83 6.99 -17.17
CA PRO A 12 13.41 7.25 -17.37
C PRO A 12 12.90 6.75 -18.73
N VAL A 13 11.68 6.24 -18.75
CA VAL A 13 11.00 5.86 -20.00
C VAL A 13 10.56 7.13 -20.74
N ASP A 14 10.58 7.10 -22.07
CA ASP A 14 10.11 8.21 -22.92
C ASP A 14 8.65 8.56 -22.59
N ARG A 15 8.39 9.84 -22.31
CA ARG A 15 7.06 10.37 -21.96
C ARG A 15 6.01 10.13 -23.04
N ALA A 16 6.41 10.09 -24.32
CA ALA A 16 5.50 9.75 -25.40
C ALA A 16 4.99 8.30 -25.30
N LEU A 17 5.84 7.36 -24.89
CA LEU A 17 5.45 5.97 -24.65
C LEU A 17 4.53 5.86 -23.44
N LEU A 18 4.82 6.58 -22.36
CA LEU A 18 3.96 6.62 -21.17
C LEU A 18 2.55 7.12 -21.53
N ARG A 19 2.47 8.25 -22.24
CA ARG A 19 1.18 8.84 -22.66
C ARG A 19 0.39 7.93 -23.59
N ALA A 20 1.05 7.19 -24.47
CA ALA A 20 0.37 6.26 -25.37
C ALA A 20 -0.40 5.16 -24.62
N GLU A 21 0.04 4.79 -23.41
CA GLU A 21 -0.62 3.78 -22.57
C GLU A 21 -1.68 4.37 -21.61
N LEU A 22 -1.69 5.69 -21.39
CA LEU A 22 -2.63 6.40 -20.51
C LEU A 22 -3.97 6.70 -21.20
N THR A 23 -4.70 5.65 -21.59
CA THR A 23 -5.94 5.79 -22.36
C THR A 23 -7.17 6.12 -21.49
N PRO A 24 -8.24 6.71 -22.07
CA PRO A 24 -9.47 7.01 -21.33
C PRO A 24 -10.11 5.80 -20.65
N GLU A 25 -10.00 4.61 -21.24
CA GLU A 25 -10.54 3.34 -20.70
C GLU A 25 -9.78 2.87 -19.45
N ARG A 26 -8.54 3.31 -19.27
CA ARG A 26 -7.74 3.01 -18.06
C ARG A 26 -7.88 4.09 -16.98
N LYS A 27 -8.42 5.26 -17.36
CA LYS A 27 -8.62 6.38 -16.44
C LYS A 27 -9.78 6.11 -15.49
N VAL A 28 -9.45 5.97 -14.22
CA VAL A 28 -10.39 5.67 -13.15
C VAL A 28 -11.13 6.91 -12.70
N ARG A 29 -10.42 8.02 -12.48
CA ARG A 29 -10.97 9.31 -12.06
C ARG A 29 -9.91 10.39 -12.04
N ASP A 30 -10.35 11.62 -11.87
CA ASP A 30 -9.50 12.72 -11.44
C ASP A 30 -9.36 12.76 -9.93
N THR A 31 -8.23 13.27 -9.46
CA THR A 31 -7.99 13.60 -8.05
C THR A 31 -8.78 14.85 -7.65
N GLN A 32 -9.09 15.01 -6.35
CA GLN A 32 -9.81 16.21 -5.90
C GLN A 32 -8.94 17.47 -5.80
N ARG A 33 -7.62 17.29 -5.74
CA ARG A 33 -6.64 18.36 -5.53
C ARG A 33 -5.47 18.15 -6.47
N ALA A 34 -4.83 19.25 -6.87
CA ALA A 34 -3.65 19.29 -7.75
C ALA A 34 -3.86 18.92 -9.23
N GLY A 35 -5.10 18.60 -9.65
CA GLY A 35 -5.41 18.33 -11.06
C GLY A 35 -4.70 17.10 -11.63
N ASN A 36 -4.40 16.13 -10.76
CA ASN A 36 -3.78 14.87 -11.14
C ASN A 36 -4.86 13.84 -11.50
N GLU A 37 -4.47 12.77 -12.18
CA GLU A 37 -5.35 11.73 -12.70
C GLU A 37 -5.00 10.36 -12.11
N ILE A 38 -5.97 9.45 -12.04
CA ILE A 38 -5.76 8.10 -11.49
C ILE A 38 -6.01 7.07 -12.59
N TYR A 39 -5.05 6.17 -12.76
CA TYR A 39 -5.10 5.11 -13.75
C TYR A 39 -4.90 3.74 -13.09
N ILE A 40 -5.56 2.72 -13.66
CA ILE A 40 -5.36 1.32 -13.29
C ILE A 40 -5.03 0.52 -14.56
N PHE A 41 -4.04 -0.36 -14.45
CA PHE A 41 -3.63 -1.23 -15.56
C PHE A 41 -2.96 -2.51 -15.05
N ALA A 42 -3.01 -3.58 -15.83
CA ALA A 42 -2.17 -4.76 -15.63
C ALA A 42 -0.83 -4.59 -16.38
N ALA A 43 0.25 -5.20 -15.87
CA ALA A 43 1.58 -5.06 -16.45
C ALA A 43 1.63 -5.42 -17.94
N ALA A 44 0.96 -6.51 -18.34
CA ALA A 44 0.92 -6.98 -19.72
C ALA A 44 0.24 -6.01 -20.69
N GLU A 45 -0.64 -5.12 -20.21
CA GLU A 45 -1.37 -4.15 -21.04
C GLU A 45 -0.59 -2.84 -21.24
N CYS A 46 0.39 -2.57 -20.37
CA CYS A 46 1.09 -1.29 -20.26
C CYS A 46 2.57 -1.50 -19.89
N PRO A 47 3.39 -2.09 -20.77
CA PRO A 47 4.79 -2.37 -20.48
C PRO A 47 5.63 -1.12 -20.21
N ALA A 48 5.34 0.02 -20.86
CA ALA A 48 6.09 1.26 -20.65
C ALA A 48 5.81 1.85 -19.27
N LEU A 49 4.52 1.94 -18.88
CA LEU A 49 4.10 2.38 -17.55
C LEU A 49 4.58 1.42 -16.47
N MET A 50 4.53 0.10 -16.69
CA MET A 50 5.02 -0.87 -15.72
C MET A 50 6.53 -0.70 -15.48
N ARG A 51 7.32 -0.52 -16.55
CA ARG A 51 8.75 -0.24 -16.45
C ARG A 51 9.03 1.04 -15.67
N GLU A 52 8.27 2.10 -15.93
CA GLU A 52 8.44 3.37 -15.20
C GLU A 52 8.02 3.26 -13.74
N VAL A 53 6.93 2.55 -13.44
CA VAL A 53 6.51 2.25 -12.05
C VAL A 53 7.62 1.51 -11.30
N GLY A 54 8.18 0.45 -11.89
CA GLY A 54 9.27 -0.30 -11.25
C GLY A 54 10.52 0.54 -11.02
N ARG A 55 10.85 1.43 -11.96
CA ARG A 55 12.00 2.34 -11.85
C ARG A 55 11.80 3.33 -10.71
N LEU A 56 10.62 3.95 -10.64
CA LEU A 56 10.28 4.93 -9.61
C LEU A 56 10.12 4.29 -8.22
N ARG A 57 9.64 3.05 -8.15
CA ARG A 57 9.64 2.24 -6.93
C ARG A 57 11.05 2.07 -6.40
N GLU A 58 11.94 1.50 -7.21
CA GLU A 58 13.33 1.28 -6.78
C GLU A 58 13.99 2.60 -6.39
N LEU A 59 13.78 3.67 -7.16
CA LEU A 59 14.28 5.01 -6.83
C LEU A 59 13.79 5.51 -5.47
N ALA A 60 12.50 5.40 -5.19
CA ALA A 60 11.91 5.84 -3.93
C ALA A 60 12.35 4.95 -2.75
N PHE A 61 12.34 3.63 -2.91
CA PHE A 61 12.64 2.68 -1.85
C PHE A 61 14.12 2.66 -1.50
N ARG A 62 15.01 2.68 -2.50
CA ARG A 62 16.46 2.73 -2.27
C ARG A 62 16.86 4.02 -1.58
N GLY A 63 16.27 5.15 -1.97
CA GLY A 63 16.50 6.44 -1.30
C GLY A 63 16.09 6.47 0.18
N ALA A 64 15.14 5.62 0.57
CA ALA A 64 14.68 5.49 1.95
C ALA A 64 15.41 4.39 2.75
N GLY A 65 16.35 3.66 2.15
CA GLY A 65 17.10 2.57 2.80
C GLY A 65 16.48 1.18 2.66
N GLY A 66 15.46 1.01 1.81
CA GLY A 66 14.93 -0.29 1.39
C GLY A 66 15.29 -0.61 -0.06
N GLY A 67 14.35 -1.22 -0.79
CA GLY A 67 14.50 -1.52 -2.22
C GLY A 67 15.15 -2.87 -2.50
N THR A 68 15.11 -3.27 -3.75
CA THR A 68 15.61 -4.58 -4.20
C THR A 68 17.11 -4.57 -4.44
N GLY A 69 17.69 -3.39 -4.68
CA GLY A 69 19.08 -3.21 -5.10
C GLY A 69 19.31 -3.51 -6.59
N LYS A 70 18.26 -3.87 -7.34
CA LYS A 70 18.30 -4.12 -8.79
C LYS A 70 18.04 -2.84 -9.57
N GLU A 71 18.22 -2.86 -10.88
CA GLU A 71 17.94 -1.72 -11.75
C GLU A 71 16.47 -1.24 -11.73
N ILE A 72 15.55 -2.14 -11.31
CA ILE A 72 14.10 -1.93 -11.30
C ILE A 72 13.41 -2.81 -10.25
N ASP A 73 12.38 -2.28 -9.57
CA ASP A 73 11.54 -3.03 -8.62
C ASP A 73 10.27 -3.57 -9.32
N ILE A 74 10.44 -4.71 -9.99
CA ILE A 74 9.37 -5.53 -10.58
C ILE A 74 9.62 -6.98 -10.16
N ASP A 75 8.59 -7.63 -9.62
CA ASP A 75 8.65 -9.06 -9.29
C ASP A 75 7.69 -9.89 -10.15
N ARG A 76 7.71 -11.21 -9.94
CA ARG A 76 6.85 -12.17 -10.66
C ARG A 76 5.37 -11.93 -10.43
N GLU A 77 4.98 -11.33 -9.30
CA GLU A 77 3.59 -11.08 -8.96
C GLU A 77 3.06 -9.85 -9.72
N ASP A 78 3.93 -8.88 -10.05
CA ASP A 78 3.59 -7.77 -10.95
C ASP A 78 3.38 -8.26 -12.40
N LEU A 79 4.16 -9.24 -12.86
CA LEU A 79 4.15 -9.72 -14.25
C LEU A 79 3.16 -10.87 -14.52
N ALA A 80 2.63 -11.50 -13.47
CA ALA A 80 1.67 -12.60 -13.61
C ALA A 80 0.38 -12.14 -14.31
N GLU A 81 -0.15 -12.97 -15.22
CA GLU A 81 -1.35 -12.66 -16.02
C GLU A 81 -2.59 -12.41 -15.15
N ASP A 82 -2.70 -13.09 -14.02
CA ASP A 82 -3.74 -12.94 -12.99
C ASP A 82 -3.18 -12.33 -11.69
N GLY A 83 -2.01 -11.68 -11.79
CA GLY A 83 -1.30 -11.04 -10.70
C GLY A 83 -1.83 -9.65 -10.34
N TYR A 84 -0.93 -8.80 -9.89
CA TYR A 84 -1.29 -7.48 -9.38
C TYR A 84 -1.61 -6.48 -10.48
N TYR A 85 -2.67 -5.71 -10.27
CA TYR A 85 -2.87 -4.46 -10.96
C TYR A 85 -1.97 -3.37 -10.38
N GLN A 86 -1.63 -2.40 -11.22
CA GLN A 86 -0.99 -1.16 -10.81
C GLN A 86 -2.05 -0.07 -10.72
N LEU A 87 -1.98 0.74 -9.66
CA LEU A 87 -2.72 1.98 -9.51
C LEU A 87 -1.71 3.12 -9.42
N ILE A 88 -1.78 4.07 -10.34
CA ILE A 88 -0.89 5.23 -10.36
C ILE A 88 -1.66 6.54 -10.24
N VAL A 89 -0.99 7.55 -9.68
CA VAL A 89 -1.38 8.94 -9.78
C VAL A 89 -0.50 9.60 -10.82
N TRP A 90 -1.09 10.12 -11.89
CA TRP A 90 -0.43 10.77 -12.99
C TRP A 90 -0.58 12.30 -12.89
N ASP A 91 0.51 13.03 -13.08
CA ASP A 91 0.52 14.47 -13.22
C ASP A 91 0.56 14.85 -14.71
N PRO A 92 -0.57 15.27 -15.30
CA PRO A 92 -0.61 15.60 -16.72
C PRO A 92 0.16 16.89 -17.06
N ALA A 93 0.43 17.77 -16.09
CA ALA A 93 1.16 19.01 -16.34
C ALA A 93 2.68 18.77 -16.42
N ALA A 94 3.18 17.86 -15.59
CA ALA A 94 4.60 17.47 -15.61
C ALA A 94 4.90 16.29 -16.55
N GLU A 95 3.86 15.56 -16.95
CA GLU A 95 3.95 14.25 -17.62
C GLU A 95 4.76 13.25 -16.78
N GLU A 96 4.41 13.14 -15.50
CA GLU A 96 5.15 12.35 -14.50
C GLU A 96 4.20 11.51 -13.62
N ILE A 97 4.64 10.33 -13.19
CA ILE A 97 3.92 9.54 -12.18
C ILE A 97 4.24 10.12 -10.80
N VAL A 98 3.24 10.60 -10.07
CA VAL A 98 3.41 11.12 -8.70
C VAL A 98 3.76 10.00 -7.72
N GLY A 99 3.10 8.86 -7.87
CA GLY A 99 3.23 7.70 -6.98
C GLY A 99 2.23 6.61 -7.35
N GLY A 100 2.23 5.52 -6.61
CA GLY A 100 1.28 4.44 -6.86
C GLY A 100 1.22 3.37 -5.78
N TYR A 101 0.38 2.37 -6.05
CA TYR A 101 0.26 1.10 -5.36
C TYR A 101 0.24 -0.02 -6.40
N ARG A 102 0.60 -1.23 -5.98
CA ARG A 102 0.01 -2.42 -6.60
C ARG A 102 -1.13 -2.94 -5.75
N PHE A 103 -2.11 -3.58 -6.37
CA PHE A 103 -3.18 -4.24 -5.66
C PHE A 103 -3.67 -5.52 -6.35
N ILE A 104 -4.23 -6.44 -5.57
CA ILE A 104 -4.96 -7.60 -6.08
C ILE A 104 -6.28 -7.75 -5.31
N VAL A 105 -7.36 -8.02 -6.03
CA VAL A 105 -8.67 -8.29 -5.43
C VAL A 105 -8.77 -9.78 -5.13
N CYS A 106 -8.80 -10.13 -3.85
CA CYS A 106 -8.91 -11.51 -3.42
C CYS A 106 -10.37 -11.97 -3.56
N THR A 107 -10.62 -12.97 -4.42
CA THR A 107 -11.97 -13.51 -4.67
C THR A 107 -12.14 -14.95 -4.19
N SER A 108 -11.07 -15.58 -3.70
CA SER A 108 -11.05 -16.95 -3.17
C SER A 108 -10.30 -17.03 -1.85
N GLU A 109 -10.38 -18.18 -1.18
CA GLU A 109 -9.68 -18.46 0.09
C GLU A 109 -8.17 -18.73 -0.11
N TYR A 110 -7.79 -19.09 -1.34
CA TYR A 110 -6.43 -19.44 -1.76
C TYR A 110 -6.16 -18.85 -3.15
N PRO A 111 -6.05 -17.52 -3.27
CA PRO A 111 -5.56 -16.89 -4.50
C PRO A 111 -4.13 -17.38 -4.80
N GLN A 112 -3.78 -17.48 -6.07
CA GLN A 112 -2.45 -17.97 -6.48
C GLN A 112 -1.33 -16.96 -6.16
N HIS A 113 -1.68 -15.69 -6.17
CA HIS A 113 -0.76 -14.56 -6.05
C HIS A 113 -1.11 -13.74 -4.80
N LEU A 114 -0.28 -13.85 -3.76
CA LEU A 114 -0.29 -12.97 -2.60
C LEU A 114 1.11 -12.78 -2.04
N SER A 115 1.62 -11.56 -2.15
CA SER A 115 2.94 -11.21 -1.65
C SER A 115 3.06 -11.30 -0.14
N THR A 116 1.94 -11.17 0.58
CA THR A 116 1.91 -11.28 2.05
C THR A 116 2.02 -12.73 2.55
N GLU A 117 1.58 -13.73 1.79
CA GLU A 117 1.68 -15.15 2.18
C GLU A 117 3.13 -15.64 2.27
N HIS A 118 4.06 -14.96 1.60
CA HIS A 118 5.49 -15.24 1.74
C HIS A 118 6.02 -14.94 3.15
N TYR A 119 5.39 -14.02 3.88
CA TYR A 119 5.85 -13.54 5.18
C TYR A 119 4.91 -13.90 6.34
N PHE A 120 3.65 -14.17 6.03
CA PHE A 120 2.60 -14.37 7.02
C PHE A 120 1.84 -15.68 6.79
N ARG A 121 1.47 -16.33 7.90
CA ARG A 121 0.53 -17.44 7.92
C ARG A 121 -0.86 -16.92 8.25
N PHE A 122 -1.83 -17.29 7.43
CA PHE A 122 -3.23 -16.94 7.64
C PHE A 122 -3.98 -18.06 8.35
N SER A 123 -4.76 -17.71 9.36
CA SER A 123 -5.69 -18.66 9.98
C SER A 123 -6.82 -19.02 9.03
N ASP A 124 -7.44 -20.19 9.24
CA ASP A 124 -8.61 -20.63 8.47
C ASP A 124 -9.75 -19.61 8.50
N ARG A 125 -9.90 -18.92 9.63
CA ARG A 125 -10.90 -17.86 9.78
C ARG A 125 -10.59 -16.69 8.84
N PHE A 126 -9.33 -16.26 8.75
CA PHE A 126 -8.93 -15.21 7.81
C PHE A 126 -9.18 -15.63 6.37
N ARG A 127 -8.71 -16.82 5.99
CA ARG A 127 -8.87 -17.38 4.63
C ARG A 127 -10.33 -17.48 4.19
N ARG A 128 -11.22 -17.95 5.05
CA ARG A 128 -12.64 -18.17 4.68
C ARG A 128 -13.48 -16.91 4.78
N LYS A 129 -13.28 -16.08 5.82
CA LYS A 129 -14.22 -14.98 6.15
C LYS A 129 -13.74 -13.60 5.71
N TYR A 130 -12.43 -13.39 5.62
CA TYR A 130 -11.82 -12.07 5.35
C TYR A 130 -11.26 -12.00 3.95
N LEU A 131 -10.37 -12.94 3.60
CA LEU A 131 -9.59 -12.89 2.37
C LEU A 131 -10.44 -12.73 1.10
N PRO A 132 -11.55 -13.47 0.86
CA PRO A 132 -12.36 -13.35 -0.36
C PRO A 132 -13.12 -12.02 -0.50
N ARG A 133 -12.99 -11.12 0.49
CA ARG A 133 -13.59 -9.79 0.56
C ARG A 133 -12.54 -8.73 0.81
N THR A 134 -11.30 -9.00 0.45
CA THR A 134 -10.13 -8.17 0.73
C THR A 134 -9.48 -7.71 -0.57
N ILE A 135 -8.99 -6.48 -0.59
CA ILE A 135 -7.97 -6.06 -1.55
C ILE A 135 -6.64 -6.08 -0.81
N GLU A 136 -5.68 -6.85 -1.31
CA GLU A 136 -4.29 -6.73 -0.85
C GLU A 136 -3.64 -5.53 -1.55
N LEU A 137 -2.98 -4.67 -0.78
CA LEU A 137 -2.22 -3.52 -1.22
C LEU A 137 -0.73 -3.73 -0.94
N GLY A 138 0.13 -3.30 -1.86
CA GLY A 138 1.57 -3.38 -1.68
C GLY A 138 2.32 -2.33 -2.48
N ARG A 139 3.64 -2.27 -2.25
CA ARG A 139 4.59 -1.41 -2.99
C ARG A 139 4.10 0.03 -3.14
N SER A 140 3.56 0.60 -2.05
CA SER A 140 3.16 2.00 -2.02
C SER A 140 4.39 2.89 -2.12
N PHE A 141 4.38 3.84 -3.05
CA PHE A 141 5.47 4.79 -3.18
C PHE A 141 4.95 6.17 -3.62
N VAL A 142 5.69 7.20 -3.26
CA VAL A 142 5.63 8.53 -3.88
C VAL A 142 7.03 8.76 -4.42
N GLN A 143 7.18 9.20 -5.67
CA GLN A 143 8.53 9.40 -6.21
C GLN A 143 9.23 10.61 -5.55
N PRO A 144 10.57 10.65 -5.47
CA PRO A 144 11.28 11.68 -4.70
C PRO A 144 10.96 13.14 -5.08
N SER A 145 10.71 13.42 -6.37
CA SER A 145 10.35 14.76 -6.85
C SER A 145 9.01 15.28 -6.30
N TYR A 146 8.13 14.38 -5.84
CA TYR A 146 6.85 14.69 -5.18
C TYR A 146 6.91 14.47 -3.66
N GLN A 147 8.09 14.22 -3.11
CA GLN A 147 8.36 14.29 -1.66
C GLN A 147 9.05 15.61 -1.27
N ALA A 148 9.68 16.27 -2.25
CA ALA A 148 10.44 17.50 -2.02
C ALA A 148 9.55 18.70 -1.70
N ARG A 149 10.00 19.55 -0.76
CA ARG A 149 9.30 20.79 -0.37
C ARG A 149 9.19 21.83 -1.50
N GLY A 150 10.05 21.74 -2.52
CA GLY A 150 10.06 22.66 -3.67
C GLY A 150 8.96 22.39 -4.71
N ASN A 151 8.29 21.24 -4.64
CA ASN A 151 7.19 20.91 -5.54
C ASN A 151 5.85 21.16 -4.83
N SER A 152 5.05 22.10 -5.35
CA SER A 152 3.77 22.50 -4.77
C SER A 152 2.73 21.38 -4.73
N LYS A 153 2.89 20.34 -5.54
CA LYS A 153 2.01 19.17 -5.55
C LYS A 153 2.40 18.11 -4.53
N SER A 154 3.60 18.18 -3.94
CA SER A 154 4.08 17.20 -2.94
C SER A 154 3.13 17.05 -1.74
N ILE A 155 2.54 18.16 -1.29
CA ILE A 155 1.61 18.15 -0.15
C ILE A 155 0.31 17.37 -0.42
N TYR A 156 -0.01 17.10 -1.68
CA TYR A 156 -1.21 16.38 -2.09
C TYR A 156 -0.94 14.94 -2.54
N ALA A 157 0.32 14.51 -2.66
CA ALA A 157 0.68 13.20 -3.23
C ALA A 157 0.00 12.04 -2.49
N LEU A 158 0.11 12.02 -1.15
CA LEU A 158 -0.54 10.98 -0.34
C LEU A 158 -2.07 11.06 -0.40
N ASP A 159 -2.63 12.26 -0.41
CA ASP A 159 -4.08 12.48 -0.54
C ASP A 159 -4.63 12.00 -1.89
N ASN A 160 -3.88 12.21 -2.98
CA ASN A 160 -4.22 11.73 -4.32
C ASN A 160 -4.13 10.20 -4.42
N LEU A 161 -3.15 9.60 -3.74
CA LEU A 161 -3.07 8.15 -3.60
C LEU A 161 -4.31 7.58 -2.88
N TRP A 162 -4.79 8.26 -1.85
CA TRP A 162 -6.04 7.91 -1.16
C TRP A 162 -7.28 8.12 -2.02
N ASP A 163 -7.31 9.12 -2.92
CA ASP A 163 -8.38 9.24 -3.93
C ASP A 163 -8.47 7.96 -4.79
N GLY A 164 -7.32 7.32 -5.08
CA GLY A 164 -7.24 6.06 -5.83
C GLY A 164 -7.76 4.87 -5.05
N LEU A 165 -7.35 4.70 -3.80
CA LEU A 165 -7.90 3.66 -2.92
C LEU A 165 -9.42 3.85 -2.72
N GLY A 166 -9.87 5.09 -2.59
CA GLY A 166 -11.29 5.44 -2.55
C GLY A 166 -12.04 5.00 -3.81
N ALA A 167 -11.43 5.11 -4.99
CA ALA A 167 -12.01 4.63 -6.23
C ALA A 167 -12.14 3.10 -6.26
N LEU A 168 -11.13 2.36 -5.80
CA LEU A 168 -11.20 0.89 -5.69
C LEU A 168 -12.38 0.44 -4.81
N ILE A 169 -12.58 1.11 -3.68
CA ILE A 169 -13.72 0.85 -2.78
C ILE A 169 -15.06 1.11 -3.47
N VAL A 170 -15.15 2.21 -4.23
CA VAL A 170 -16.39 2.59 -4.93
C VAL A 170 -16.73 1.64 -6.07
N LEU A 171 -15.71 1.25 -6.85
CA LEU A 171 -15.84 0.36 -8.00
C LEU A 171 -16.08 -1.10 -7.59
N ASN A 172 -15.64 -1.49 -6.39
CA ASN A 172 -15.80 -2.85 -5.89
C ASN A 172 -16.61 -2.89 -4.57
N PRO A 173 -17.94 -2.74 -4.63
CA PRO A 173 -18.78 -2.61 -3.44
C PRO A 173 -18.87 -3.89 -2.57
N ARG A 174 -18.35 -5.03 -3.06
CA ARG A 174 -18.35 -6.30 -2.32
C ARG A 174 -17.20 -6.41 -1.32
N ILE A 175 -16.16 -5.60 -1.50
CA ILE A 175 -14.95 -5.64 -0.67
C ILE A 175 -15.25 -5.00 0.67
N LYS A 176 -14.74 -5.63 1.74
CA LYS A 176 -14.94 -5.20 3.13
C LYS A 176 -13.64 -4.79 3.80
N TYR A 177 -12.50 -5.23 3.28
CA TYR A 177 -11.21 -5.02 3.91
C TYR A 177 -10.14 -4.56 2.92
N LEU A 178 -9.20 -3.75 3.41
CA LEU A 178 -7.91 -3.51 2.80
C LEU A 178 -6.86 -4.19 3.67
N PHE A 179 -6.01 -5.01 3.08
CA PHE A 179 -4.93 -5.72 3.77
C PHE A 179 -3.60 -5.41 3.11
N GLY A 180 -2.53 -5.41 3.86
CA GLY A 180 -1.20 -5.22 3.31
C GLY A 180 -0.17 -5.12 4.41
N LYS A 181 1.01 -4.63 4.05
CA LYS A 181 2.12 -4.43 4.97
C LYS A 181 2.64 -3.01 4.89
N VAL A 182 3.02 -2.47 6.04
CA VAL A 182 3.68 -1.17 6.15
C VAL A 182 5.14 -1.38 6.49
N THR A 183 6.01 -0.64 5.81
CA THR A 183 7.45 -0.80 5.91
C THR A 183 8.04 0.18 6.91
N MET A 184 8.93 -0.32 7.76
CA MET A 184 9.86 0.44 8.59
C MET A 184 11.29 0.16 8.13
N TYR A 185 12.03 1.22 7.80
CA TYR A 185 13.38 1.11 7.28
C TYR A 185 14.39 0.85 8.39
N THR A 186 15.48 0.18 8.07
CA THR A 186 16.52 -0.25 9.03
C THR A 186 17.28 0.90 9.69
N THR A 187 17.22 2.10 9.11
CA THR A 187 17.79 3.32 9.69
C THR A 187 16.99 3.85 10.88
N TYR A 188 15.71 3.45 10.98
CA TYR A 188 14.81 3.88 12.05
C TYR A 188 15.30 3.36 13.40
N LYS A 189 15.46 4.26 14.38
CA LYS A 189 15.98 3.85 15.70
C LYS A 189 15.10 2.78 16.36
N ALA A 190 15.71 1.68 16.77
CA ALA A 190 15.01 0.53 17.34
C ALA A 190 14.10 0.88 18.53
N VAL A 191 14.52 1.81 19.40
CA VAL A 191 13.70 2.28 20.54
C VAL A 191 12.45 3.02 20.06
N ALA A 192 12.59 3.93 19.10
CA ALA A 192 11.47 4.65 18.50
C ALA A 192 10.53 3.69 17.76
N ARG A 193 11.09 2.72 17.03
CA ARG A 193 10.32 1.67 16.36
C ARG A 193 9.52 0.85 17.36
N ASN A 194 10.17 0.31 18.37
CA ASN A 194 9.52 -0.57 19.33
C ASN A 194 8.42 0.18 20.08
N ALA A 195 8.62 1.46 20.44
CA ALA A 195 7.57 2.30 21.00
C ALA A 195 6.37 2.46 20.05
N LEU A 196 6.61 2.66 18.74
CA LEU A 196 5.55 2.71 17.72
C LEU A 196 4.81 1.37 17.58
N ILE A 197 5.54 0.26 17.48
CA ILE A 197 4.92 -1.07 17.32
C ILE A 197 4.15 -1.45 18.59
N TRP A 198 4.69 -1.15 19.78
CA TRP A 198 3.98 -1.33 21.04
C TRP A 198 2.66 -0.57 21.05
N PHE A 199 2.70 0.73 20.72
CA PHE A 199 1.51 1.58 20.65
C PHE A 199 0.47 1.01 19.68
N LEU A 200 0.91 0.58 18.50
CA LEU A 200 0.04 -0.04 17.51
C LEU A 200 -0.60 -1.34 18.03
N ARG A 201 0.16 -2.22 18.69
CA ARG A 201 -0.38 -3.47 19.27
C ARG A 201 -1.35 -3.21 20.40
N ARG A 202 -1.11 -2.18 21.22
CA ARG A 202 -2.00 -1.80 22.33
C ARG A 202 -3.38 -1.35 21.84
N TYR A 203 -3.41 -0.50 20.81
CA TYR A 203 -4.65 0.15 20.36
C TYR A 203 -5.33 -0.56 19.17
N PHE A 204 -4.58 -1.31 18.37
CA PHE A 204 -5.08 -1.99 17.17
C PHE A 204 -4.76 -3.50 17.17
N PRO A 205 -4.99 -4.24 18.26
CA PRO A 205 -4.58 -5.64 18.36
C PRO A 205 -5.35 -6.56 17.40
N ASP A 206 -4.68 -7.60 16.93
CA ASP A 206 -5.35 -8.75 16.33
C ASP A 206 -5.87 -9.74 17.38
N ARG A 207 -7.01 -9.42 17.99
CA ARG A 207 -7.64 -10.26 19.02
C ARG A 207 -8.13 -11.62 18.52
N ASP A 208 -8.29 -11.78 17.22
CA ASP A 208 -8.84 -12.99 16.60
C ASP A 208 -7.74 -13.93 16.07
N HIS A 209 -6.45 -13.57 16.21
CA HIS A 209 -5.30 -14.32 15.66
C HIS A 209 -5.52 -14.71 14.19
N LEU A 210 -5.83 -13.71 13.36
CA LEU A 210 -6.11 -13.85 11.95
C LEU A 210 -4.83 -14.08 11.13
N VAL A 211 -3.74 -13.39 11.49
CA VAL A 211 -2.50 -13.39 10.72
C VAL A 211 -1.30 -13.41 11.66
N GLU A 212 -0.40 -14.36 11.44
CA GLU A 212 0.83 -14.56 12.22
C GLU A 212 2.05 -14.45 11.32
N GLY A 213 3.15 -13.88 11.82
CA GLY A 213 4.42 -13.87 11.10
C GLY A 213 5.01 -15.28 11.00
N ILE A 214 5.55 -15.65 9.83
CA ILE A 214 6.26 -16.95 9.69
C ILE A 214 7.57 -16.93 10.49
N HIS A 215 8.28 -15.79 10.45
CA HIS A 215 9.49 -15.51 11.22
C HIS A 215 9.38 -14.11 11.86
N PRO A 216 8.57 -13.95 12.92
CA PRO A 216 8.32 -12.64 13.52
C PRO A 216 9.57 -12.12 14.22
N LEU A 217 9.76 -10.80 14.17
CA LEU A 217 10.84 -10.11 14.84
C LEU A 217 10.64 -10.16 16.36
N LYS A 218 11.71 -10.43 17.10
CA LYS A 218 11.72 -10.30 18.56
C LYS A 218 11.88 -8.82 18.91
N LEU A 219 10.84 -8.25 19.49
CA LEU A 219 10.72 -6.81 19.74
C LEU A 219 10.73 -6.43 21.23
N ASP A 220 10.80 -7.42 22.13
CA ASP A 220 10.80 -7.24 23.59
C ASP A 220 9.70 -6.28 24.09
N LEU A 221 8.51 -6.40 23.50
CA LEU A 221 7.38 -5.48 23.76
C LEU A 221 6.71 -5.71 25.11
N ASP A 222 7.06 -6.81 25.80
CA ASP A 222 6.56 -7.14 27.14
C ASP A 222 7.39 -6.46 28.24
N ASP A 223 8.39 -5.63 27.87
CA ASP A 223 9.16 -4.82 28.81
C ASP A 223 8.23 -3.82 29.54
N PRO A 224 8.18 -3.82 30.88
CA PRO A 224 7.40 -2.87 31.69
C PRO A 224 7.64 -1.40 31.32
N TYR A 225 8.82 -1.07 30.77
CA TYR A 225 9.17 0.24 30.25
C TYR A 225 8.07 0.87 29.38
N TYR A 226 7.43 0.10 28.50
CA TYR A 226 6.44 0.67 27.57
C TYR A 226 5.12 1.00 28.26
N GLU A 227 4.68 0.20 29.23
CA GLU A 227 3.48 0.52 30.04
C GLU A 227 3.74 1.77 30.90
N GLU A 228 4.96 1.95 31.43
CA GLU A 228 5.35 3.16 32.17
C GLU A 228 5.47 4.39 31.27
N LEU A 229 6.01 4.22 30.05
CA LEU A 229 6.15 5.28 29.06
C LEU A 229 4.78 5.81 28.63
N PHE A 230 3.83 4.93 28.31
CA PHE A 230 2.50 5.27 27.82
C PHE A 230 1.48 5.41 28.96
N SER A 231 1.75 6.36 29.86
CA SER A 231 0.96 6.62 31.08
C SER A 231 -0.30 7.47 30.89
N GLY A 232 -0.61 7.90 29.66
CA GLY A 232 -1.83 8.66 29.36
C GLY A 232 -3.11 7.82 29.52
N GLU A 233 -4.20 8.46 29.92
CA GLU A 233 -5.50 7.82 30.13
C GLU A 233 -6.24 7.59 28.81
N THR A 234 -5.95 8.42 27.80
CA THR A 234 -6.62 8.39 26.51
C THR A 234 -5.68 8.03 25.37
N TYR A 235 -6.25 7.49 24.28
CA TYR A 235 -5.52 7.27 23.02
C TYR A 235 -4.78 8.54 22.57
N MET A 236 -5.42 9.71 22.66
CA MET A 236 -4.84 10.97 22.20
C MET A 236 -3.68 11.44 23.08
N GLU A 237 -3.71 11.18 24.39
CA GLU A 237 -2.58 11.47 25.29
C GLU A 237 -1.39 10.56 24.99
N ASN A 238 -1.61 9.25 24.90
CA ASN A 238 -0.55 8.31 24.55
C ASN A 238 -0.02 8.53 23.12
N TYR A 239 -0.87 9.00 22.20
CA TYR A 239 -0.43 9.39 20.87
C TYR A 239 0.50 10.61 20.88
N ARG A 240 0.25 11.60 21.77
CA ARG A 240 1.18 12.74 21.96
C ARG A 240 2.50 12.28 22.56
N ILE A 241 2.46 11.38 23.55
CA ILE A 241 3.66 10.77 24.14
C ILE A 241 4.47 10.04 23.05
N LEU A 242 3.81 9.25 22.21
CA LEU A 242 4.46 8.56 21.09
C LEU A 242 5.20 9.53 20.17
N ILE A 243 4.53 10.61 19.75
CA ILE A 243 5.13 11.64 18.87
C ILE A 243 6.35 12.26 19.54
N GLN A 244 6.25 12.64 20.82
CA GLN A 244 7.36 13.21 21.57
C GLN A 244 8.53 12.23 21.64
N LYS A 245 8.26 10.97 21.99
CA LYS A 245 9.28 9.92 22.10
C LYS A 245 10.01 9.68 20.79
N ILE A 246 9.28 9.59 19.69
CA ILE A 246 9.87 9.40 18.35
C ILE A 246 10.75 10.59 17.97
N ARG A 247 10.32 11.81 18.28
CA ARG A 247 11.08 13.04 17.98
C ARG A 247 12.39 13.16 18.77
N GLU A 248 12.48 12.58 19.97
CA GLU A 248 13.75 12.50 20.73
C GLU A 248 14.87 11.83 19.92
N PHE A 249 14.50 10.95 18.98
CA PHE A 249 15.44 10.24 18.11
C PHE A 249 15.62 10.90 16.74
N ASN A 250 15.11 12.11 16.53
CA ASN A 250 15.02 12.79 15.22
C ASN A 250 14.25 11.98 14.17
N GLU A 251 13.35 11.10 14.61
CA GLU A 251 12.49 10.32 13.75
C GLU A 251 11.10 10.97 13.63
N ASN A 252 10.29 10.48 12.69
CA ASN A 252 8.87 10.80 12.59
C ASN A 252 8.06 9.51 12.47
N ILE A 253 6.76 9.56 12.80
CA ILE A 253 5.87 8.44 12.45
C ILE A 253 5.79 8.37 10.92
N PRO A 254 6.05 7.21 10.30
CA PRO A 254 5.93 7.07 8.85
C PRO A 254 4.57 7.57 8.35
N PRO A 255 4.51 8.44 7.33
CA PRO A 255 3.26 9.09 6.91
C PRO A 255 2.11 8.11 6.60
N LEU A 256 2.43 6.95 6.01
CA LEU A 256 1.43 5.91 5.73
C LEU A 256 0.87 5.30 7.02
N ILE A 257 1.72 4.94 7.98
CA ILE A 257 1.28 4.41 9.30
C ILE A 257 0.36 5.43 9.97
N ASN A 258 0.78 6.70 10.00
CA ASN A 258 -0.02 7.78 10.56
C ASN A 258 -1.36 7.95 9.83
N ALA A 259 -1.38 7.84 8.49
CA ALA A 259 -2.62 7.91 7.72
C ALA A 259 -3.59 6.77 8.09
N TYR A 260 -3.11 5.54 8.23
CA TYR A 260 -3.95 4.39 8.59
C TYR A 260 -4.49 4.46 10.02
N MET A 261 -3.65 4.87 10.99
CA MET A 261 -4.08 5.07 12.39
C MET A 261 -5.24 6.07 12.52
N ASN A 262 -5.26 7.10 11.67
CA ASN A 262 -6.29 8.14 11.69
C ASN A 262 -7.45 7.86 10.71
N LEU A 263 -7.47 6.69 10.07
CA LEU A 263 -8.48 6.34 9.06
C LEU A 263 -9.68 5.62 9.65
N SER A 264 -9.45 4.73 10.62
CA SER A 264 -10.49 3.88 11.20
C SER A 264 -10.12 3.45 12.62
N PRO A 265 -11.10 3.40 13.55
CA PRO A 265 -10.87 2.92 14.90
C PRO A 265 -10.74 1.39 14.98
N THR A 266 -11.05 0.64 13.91
CA THR A 266 -11.03 -0.82 13.87
C THR A 266 -9.92 -1.38 12.98
N MET A 267 -8.89 -0.56 12.70
CA MET A 267 -7.64 -1.05 12.14
C MET A 267 -7.10 -2.17 13.04
N ARG A 268 -6.46 -3.16 12.42
CA ARG A 268 -5.70 -4.21 13.12
C ARG A 268 -4.27 -4.19 12.63
N VAL A 269 -3.34 -4.37 13.55
CA VAL A 269 -1.94 -4.67 13.26
C VAL A 269 -1.64 -6.12 13.62
N PHE A 270 -0.79 -6.74 12.81
CA PHE A 270 -0.32 -8.10 13.00
C PHE A 270 1.17 -8.08 13.35
N ASP A 271 1.82 -9.25 13.27
CA ASP A 271 3.24 -9.34 13.54
C ASP A 271 4.08 -8.48 12.58
N THR A 272 5.28 -8.16 13.07
CA THR A 272 6.33 -7.52 12.27
C THR A 272 7.34 -8.57 11.87
N VAL A 273 7.69 -8.61 10.59
CA VAL A 273 8.61 -9.57 9.99
C VAL A 273 9.74 -8.83 9.29
N MET A 274 10.90 -9.49 9.14
CA MET A 274 12.01 -8.95 8.35
C MET A 274 11.84 -9.34 6.88
N ASN A 275 12.15 -8.41 5.97
CA ASN A 275 12.13 -8.64 4.54
C ASN A 275 13.56 -8.58 3.95
N PRO A 276 14.28 -9.71 3.88
CA PRO A 276 15.65 -9.74 3.39
C PRO A 276 15.77 -9.43 1.88
N ASP A 277 14.70 -9.64 1.11
CA ASP A 277 14.66 -9.39 -0.34
C ASP A 277 14.45 -7.90 -0.68
N PHE A 278 14.20 -7.07 0.33
CA PHE A 278 13.89 -5.66 0.17
C PHE A 278 14.71 -4.80 1.14
N GLY A 279 16.04 -4.93 1.09
CA GLY A 279 16.95 -4.13 1.92
C GLY A 279 16.97 -4.51 3.40
N GLY A 280 16.38 -5.65 3.79
CA GLY A 280 16.31 -6.07 5.18
C GLY A 280 15.36 -5.23 6.04
N VAL A 281 14.42 -4.52 5.41
CA VAL A 281 13.42 -3.70 6.12
C VAL A 281 12.50 -4.55 6.98
N GLU A 282 11.79 -3.90 7.88
CA GLU A 282 10.80 -4.53 8.74
C GLU A 282 9.41 -4.20 8.22
N GLU A 283 8.53 -5.19 8.18
CA GLU A 283 7.19 -5.07 7.61
C GLU A 283 6.16 -5.53 8.62
N THR A 284 5.24 -4.63 8.99
CA THR A 284 4.13 -4.95 9.88
C THR A 284 2.87 -5.16 9.06
N GLY A 285 2.18 -6.28 9.27
CA GLY A 285 0.88 -6.52 8.62
C GLY A 285 -0.20 -5.58 9.17
N ILE A 286 -1.05 -5.06 8.30
CA ILE A 286 -2.18 -4.20 8.67
C ILE A 286 -3.47 -4.61 7.95
N LEU A 287 -4.61 -4.52 8.64
CA LEU A 287 -5.94 -4.71 8.07
C LEU A 287 -6.84 -3.53 8.44
N VAL A 288 -7.53 -2.96 7.44
CA VAL A 288 -8.51 -1.90 7.61
C VAL A 288 -9.89 -2.41 7.23
N THR A 289 -10.87 -2.22 8.11
CA THR A 289 -12.28 -2.49 7.79
C THR A 289 -12.90 -1.28 7.11
N ILE A 290 -13.27 -1.42 5.83
CA ILE A 290 -13.76 -0.32 4.98
C ILE A 290 -15.01 0.36 5.57
N ARG A 291 -15.93 -0.43 6.14
CA ARG A 291 -17.18 0.09 6.71
C ARG A 291 -16.93 1.06 7.87
N ASP A 292 -15.84 0.85 8.60
CA ASP A 292 -15.53 1.54 9.83
C ASP A 292 -14.55 2.71 9.58
N ILE A 293 -14.27 3.05 8.32
CA ILE A 293 -13.55 4.28 7.96
C ILE A 293 -14.39 5.48 8.41
N TYR A 294 -13.75 6.46 9.07
CA TYR A 294 -14.43 7.65 9.58
C TYR A 294 -15.24 8.34 8.46
N PRO A 295 -16.49 8.78 8.74
CA PRO A 295 -17.37 9.34 7.71
C PRO A 295 -16.76 10.47 6.90
N GLU A 296 -16.00 11.36 7.55
CA GLU A 296 -15.28 12.46 6.89
C GLU A 296 -14.26 11.97 5.85
N LYS A 297 -13.46 10.94 6.18
CA LYS A 297 -12.44 10.36 5.29
C LYS A 297 -13.12 9.58 4.16
N ARG A 298 -14.16 8.82 4.48
CA ARG A 298 -14.96 8.11 3.48
C ARG A 298 -15.55 9.10 2.48
N MET A 299 -16.22 10.15 2.94
CA MET A 299 -16.76 11.18 2.06
C MET A 299 -15.68 11.85 1.22
N ARG A 300 -14.53 12.19 1.84
CA ARG A 300 -13.39 12.81 1.16
C ARG A 300 -12.84 11.95 0.03
N TYR A 301 -12.71 10.63 0.17
CA TYR A 301 -12.04 9.81 -0.85
C TYR A 301 -13.02 9.11 -1.79
N THR A 302 -14.24 8.78 -1.37
CA THR A 302 -15.20 8.03 -2.20
C THR A 302 -16.15 8.93 -3.01
N ARG A 303 -16.34 10.20 -2.65
CA ARG A 303 -17.18 11.11 -3.45
C ARG A 303 -16.36 11.70 -4.60
N TRP A 304 -16.88 11.59 -5.81
CA TRP A 304 -16.37 12.24 -7.01
C TRP A 304 -17.54 12.53 -7.94
N GLN A 305 -17.58 13.72 -8.54
CA GLN A 305 -18.71 14.14 -9.37
C GLN A 305 -18.87 13.25 -10.60
N GLY A 306 -17.75 12.77 -11.18
CA GLY A 306 -17.77 11.89 -12.34
C GLY A 306 -18.51 10.56 -12.11
N TRP A 307 -18.67 10.11 -10.86
CA TRP A 307 -19.49 8.92 -10.56
C TRP A 307 -20.97 9.10 -10.95
N ARG A 308 -21.50 10.32 -10.89
CA ARG A 308 -22.94 10.56 -11.15
C ARG A 308 -23.35 10.22 -12.58
N ALA A 309 -22.42 10.31 -13.53
CA ALA A 309 -22.72 10.09 -14.94
C ALA A 309 -22.88 8.61 -15.28
N ASN A 310 -22.06 7.72 -14.70
CA ASN A 310 -21.94 6.34 -15.20
C ASN A 310 -21.44 5.32 -14.16
N LEU A 311 -21.60 5.55 -12.85
CA LEU A 311 -21.06 4.64 -11.82
C LEU A 311 -21.52 3.19 -11.98
N LYS A 312 -22.78 2.94 -12.35
CA LYS A 312 -23.29 1.57 -12.55
C LYS A 312 -22.49 0.86 -13.65
N HIS A 313 -22.36 1.50 -14.81
CA HIS A 313 -21.61 0.99 -15.94
C HIS A 313 -20.13 0.79 -15.60
N ARG A 314 -19.48 1.77 -14.93
CA ARG A 314 -18.08 1.64 -14.49
C ARG A 314 -17.84 0.49 -13.52
N ARG A 315 -18.82 0.17 -12.64
CA ARG A 315 -18.76 -0.99 -11.76
C ARG A 315 -18.86 -2.30 -12.54
N GLU A 316 -19.74 -2.35 -13.54
CA GLU A 316 -19.90 -3.51 -14.41
C GLU A 316 -18.62 -3.77 -15.20
N GLU A 317 -18.08 -2.73 -15.86
CA GLU A 317 -16.82 -2.79 -16.59
C GLU A 317 -15.65 -3.24 -15.69
N PHE A 318 -15.49 -2.62 -14.51
CA PHE A 318 -14.44 -3.02 -13.57
C PHE A 318 -14.60 -4.47 -13.11
N SER A 319 -15.84 -4.91 -12.87
CA SER A 319 -16.13 -6.29 -12.48
C SER A 319 -15.89 -7.29 -13.61
N GLU A 320 -16.14 -6.91 -14.86
CA GLU A 320 -15.83 -7.71 -16.05
C GLU A 320 -14.33 -7.84 -16.25
N ARG A 321 -13.59 -6.72 -16.26
CA ARG A 321 -12.13 -6.74 -16.38
C ARG A 321 -11.48 -7.57 -15.28
N LEU A 322 -11.95 -7.44 -14.04
CA LEU A 322 -11.47 -8.27 -12.93
C LEU A 322 -11.76 -9.76 -13.14
N ARG A 323 -12.97 -10.10 -13.62
CA ARG A 323 -13.33 -11.50 -13.92
C ARG A 323 -12.50 -12.07 -15.05
N GLU A 324 -12.19 -11.28 -16.07
CA GLU A 324 -11.34 -11.72 -17.19
C GLU A 324 -9.90 -11.91 -16.76
N HIS A 325 -9.35 -10.95 -16.01
CA HIS A 325 -7.99 -10.99 -15.46
C HIS A 325 -7.78 -12.21 -14.58
N LEU A 326 -8.67 -12.44 -13.62
CA LEU A 326 -8.63 -13.62 -12.75
C LEU A 326 -9.16 -14.89 -13.44
N GLY A 327 -9.94 -14.78 -14.51
CA GLY A 327 -10.59 -15.91 -15.19
C GLY A 327 -9.67 -16.66 -16.16
N ARG A 328 -8.52 -16.08 -16.53
CA ARG A 328 -7.48 -16.78 -17.31
C ARG A 328 -6.95 -18.03 -16.59
N ILE A 329 -7.20 -18.14 -15.27
CA ILE A 329 -6.97 -19.32 -14.41
C ILE A 329 -7.68 -20.58 -14.93
N THR A 330 -8.91 -20.48 -15.47
CA THR A 330 -9.73 -21.66 -15.79
C THR A 330 -9.45 -22.25 -17.17
N ARG A 331 -8.91 -21.47 -18.11
CA ARG A 331 -8.61 -21.97 -19.47
C ARG A 331 -7.32 -22.80 -19.52
N LYS A 332 -6.28 -22.40 -18.77
CA LYS A 332 -4.99 -23.13 -18.72
C LYS A 332 -5.03 -24.45 -17.93
N ARG A 333 -6.03 -24.67 -17.06
CA ARG A 333 -6.19 -25.95 -16.34
C ARG A 333 -6.89 -27.04 -17.16
N ASN A 334 -7.57 -26.66 -18.25
CA ASN A 334 -8.33 -27.56 -19.12
C ASN A 334 -7.74 -27.69 -20.54
N SER A 335 -6.54 -27.13 -20.76
CA SER A 335 -5.72 -27.23 -21.97
C SER A 335 -4.40 -27.88 -21.60
#